data_AF-A0A4U7DBR2-F1
#
_entry.id   AF-A0A4U7DBR2-F1
#
_cell.length_a   1.000
_cell.length_b   1.000
_cell.length_c   1.000
_cell.angle_alpha   90.00
_cell.angle_beta   90.00
_cell.angle_gamma   90.00
#
_symmetry.space_group_name_H-M   'P 1'
#
loop_
_entity.id
_entity.type
_entity.pdbx_description
1 polymer ?
#
loop_
_entity_poly.entity_id
_entity_poly.type
_entity_poly.pdbx_seq_one_letter_code
_entity_poly.pdbx_strand_id
1 'polypeptide(L)'
;YAHPYFHAAKRRNCFHPETKIWYEDETGQLRYDEIEAFVETYLDRSDVEFDDFGTAVGKLEDVDGDLRVPSLTADGDRVSRSVEAVSKHDAPNHLVRVRTESGRSITVTPDHGVHVYDDERDEVASREARELDANDRLVIPDSIGSDDISRDPQRFDLLAEFVRSDAVPTDRLMIKGLDKDRLYDLFEDAFADDWDGRFYPLQSMTEVFETNKKTLSNYLYRESFPVSYLQQCFSSLDEMLAFVPDDVTLGMKRDRTEIDRFVDLNERVATLLGYYAAEGFAREQETPKGTIHQTTICGTETEAREFFLNVLREEFGVDPYEENHAKVTVSGRLLRAFFDSVLDSGVYAHTKRVPDRIFGAPDEIVGAYLSGYFSGDGSVDDGSLRITATTVSEELREDLIGLLRRLDIHATVDRPKRVQLHDKFPEFYDESDPRMTAQTYVLSVSSHDAVRFSEIAGFHLSRKRDRLMGNVSSVEPYAPKVSDGGSGEYLVENVDEVEVVESDVEHVYCLTVEDTHSLVANDLSVDQCDGDEDCVMLLMDGLLNFSKEFL
;
A
#
# COMPACT_ATOMS: atom_id res chain seq x y z
N TYR A 1 -27.12 37.14 -11.61
CA TYR A 1 -27.72 36.18 -10.66
C TYR A 1 -27.39 34.77 -11.14
N ALA A 2 -26.27 34.22 -10.69
CA ALA A 2 -26.11 32.77 -10.69
C ALA A 2 -27.00 32.22 -9.57
N HIS A 3 -27.74 31.15 -9.84
CA HIS A 3 -28.60 30.52 -8.83
C HIS A 3 -27.70 29.89 -7.75
N PRO A 4 -28.08 29.87 -6.46
CA PRO A 4 -27.37 29.09 -5.44
C PRO A 4 -27.06 27.63 -5.86
N TYR A 5 -27.91 27.01 -6.71
CA TYR A 5 -27.70 25.69 -7.29
C TYR A 5 -26.55 25.60 -8.31
N PHE A 6 -26.08 26.72 -8.87
CA PHE A 6 -24.92 26.75 -9.75
C PHE A 6 -23.60 26.58 -8.97
N HIS A 7 -23.58 26.93 -7.68
CA HIS A 7 -22.39 26.83 -6.82
C HIS A 7 -22.35 25.53 -6.02
N ALA A 8 -23.50 24.97 -5.64
CA ALA A 8 -23.55 23.56 -5.21
C ALA A 8 -23.04 22.62 -6.33
N ALA A 9 -23.25 22.98 -7.61
CA ALA A 9 -22.66 22.29 -8.75
C ALA A 9 -21.13 22.53 -8.94
N LYS A 10 -20.52 23.44 -8.18
CA LYS A 10 -19.07 23.74 -8.19
C LYS A 10 -18.27 23.06 -7.08
N ARG A 11 -18.91 22.28 -6.19
CA ARG A 11 -18.24 21.38 -5.24
C ARG A 11 -17.61 20.20 -5.99
N ARG A 12 -16.62 20.47 -6.82
CA ARG A 12 -16.01 19.49 -7.71
C ARG A 12 -14.52 19.70 -7.76
N ASN A 13 -13.88 19.92 -6.61
CA ASN A 13 -12.43 19.96 -6.46
C ASN A 13 -12.04 18.62 -5.86
N CYS A 14 -11.99 17.59 -6.68
CA CYS A 14 -11.87 16.22 -6.23
C CYS A 14 -10.75 15.48 -6.95
N PHE A 15 -10.30 14.43 -6.30
CA PHE A 15 -9.23 13.55 -6.73
C PHE A 15 -9.79 12.39 -7.53
N HIS A 16 -8.99 11.94 -8.50
CA HIS A 16 -9.21 10.63 -9.13
C HIS A 16 -9.11 9.52 -8.06
N PRO A 17 -9.90 8.43 -8.17
CA PRO A 17 -9.91 7.32 -7.20
C PRO A 17 -8.53 6.77 -6.82
N GLU A 18 -7.66 6.60 -7.81
CA GLU A 18 -6.29 6.07 -7.66
C GLU A 18 -5.30 7.07 -7.03
N THR A 19 -5.74 8.27 -6.61
CA THR A 19 -4.83 9.24 -5.99
C THR A 19 -4.39 8.72 -4.63
N LYS A 20 -3.08 8.62 -4.41
CA LYS A 20 -2.47 8.21 -3.16
C LYS A 20 -2.39 9.36 -2.16
N ILE A 21 -2.74 9.08 -0.91
CA ILE A 21 -2.63 10.02 0.19
C ILE A 21 -1.87 9.38 1.36
N TRP A 22 -1.08 10.20 2.04
CA TRP A 22 -0.49 9.84 3.33
C TRP A 22 -1.45 10.23 4.44
N TYR A 23 -1.67 9.36 5.42
CA TYR A 23 -2.46 9.68 6.60
C TYR A 23 -2.02 8.85 7.80
N GLU A 24 -2.22 9.40 9.00
CA GLU A 24 -2.14 8.69 10.26
C GLU A 24 -3.55 8.19 10.61
N ASP A 25 -3.70 6.87 10.74
CA ASP A 25 -4.97 6.24 11.08
C ASP A 25 -5.34 6.41 12.56
N GLU A 26 -6.53 5.97 12.96
CA GLU A 26 -7.02 6.06 14.34
C GLU A 26 -6.12 5.37 15.39
N THR A 27 -5.18 4.52 14.95
CA THR A 27 -4.23 3.81 15.81
C THR A 27 -2.87 4.50 15.92
N GLY A 28 -2.69 5.64 15.24
CA GLY A 28 -1.41 6.34 15.13
C GLY A 28 -0.46 5.71 14.11
N GLN A 29 -0.94 4.84 13.23
CA GLN A 29 -0.11 4.23 12.19
C GLN A 29 -0.15 5.06 10.92
N LEU A 30 1.04 5.34 10.37
CA LEU A 30 1.17 5.96 9.06
C LEU A 30 0.74 4.96 7.96
N ARG A 31 -0.13 5.43 7.07
CA ARG A 31 -0.71 4.71 5.93
C ARG A 31 -0.45 5.45 4.63
N TYR A 32 -0.53 4.72 3.52
CA TYR A 32 -0.38 5.25 2.18
C TYR A 32 -1.31 4.50 1.22
N ASP A 33 -2.52 5.03 1.07
CA ASP A 33 -3.60 4.35 0.36
C ASP A 33 -4.18 5.22 -0.75
N GLU A 34 -4.92 4.57 -1.64
CA GLU A 34 -5.78 5.27 -2.60
C GLU A 34 -6.89 6.01 -1.85
N ILE A 35 -7.19 7.23 -2.30
CA ILE A 35 -8.20 8.08 -1.68
C ILE A 35 -9.59 7.45 -1.75
N GLU A 36 -9.90 6.64 -2.77
CA GLU A 36 -11.14 5.87 -2.82
C GLU A 36 -11.25 4.91 -1.65
N ALA A 37 -10.22 4.08 -1.42
CA ALA A 37 -10.22 3.13 -0.33
C ALA A 37 -10.36 3.82 1.04
N PHE A 38 -9.66 4.95 1.23
CA PHE A 38 -9.79 5.79 2.42
C PHE A 38 -11.22 6.32 2.59
N VAL A 39 -11.74 7.03 1.59
CA VAL A 39 -13.05 7.69 1.68
C VAL A 39 -14.18 6.68 1.84
N GLU A 40 -14.20 5.58 1.08
CA GLU A 40 -15.23 4.54 1.22
C GLU A 40 -15.22 3.91 2.63
N THR A 41 -14.02 3.63 3.17
CA THR A 41 -13.88 3.08 4.52
C THR A 41 -14.50 3.99 5.58
N TYR A 42 -14.27 5.29 5.50
CA TYR A 42 -14.76 6.24 6.50
C TYR A 42 -16.20 6.73 6.22
N LEU A 43 -16.68 6.66 4.98
CA LEU A 43 -18.11 6.81 4.67
C LEU A 43 -18.94 5.70 5.33
N ASP A 44 -18.49 4.44 5.27
CA ASP A 44 -19.16 3.31 5.92
C ASP A 44 -19.20 3.41 7.45
N ARG A 45 -18.32 4.22 8.04
CA ARG A 45 -18.18 4.44 9.49
C ARG A 45 -18.81 5.74 9.99
N SER A 46 -19.37 6.57 9.12
CA SER A 46 -19.90 7.89 9.47
C SER A 46 -21.40 8.01 9.19
N ASP A 47 -22.02 9.04 9.79
CA ASP A 47 -23.36 9.46 9.42
C ASP A 47 -23.30 10.22 8.08
N VAL A 48 -23.73 9.55 7.01
CA VAL A 48 -23.65 10.07 5.64
C VAL A 48 -24.86 10.94 5.30
N GLU A 49 -24.59 12.19 4.92
CA GLU A 49 -25.56 13.10 4.32
C GLU A 49 -25.41 13.12 2.80
N PHE A 50 -26.55 13.23 2.09
CA PHE A 50 -26.58 13.37 0.64
C PHE A 50 -27.11 14.74 0.26
N ASP A 51 -26.45 15.41 -0.67
CA ASP A 51 -26.97 16.65 -1.24
C ASP A 51 -27.93 16.39 -2.43
N ASP A 52 -28.52 17.47 -2.96
CA ASP A 52 -29.47 17.42 -4.08
C ASP A 52 -28.85 16.90 -5.39
N PHE A 53 -27.52 16.77 -5.46
CA PHE A 53 -26.78 16.31 -6.64
C PHE A 53 -26.26 14.88 -6.50
N GLY A 54 -26.47 14.23 -5.35
CA GLY A 54 -26.02 12.87 -5.09
C GLY A 54 -24.64 12.78 -4.44
N THR A 55 -24.02 13.91 -4.08
CA THR A 55 -22.78 13.91 -3.32
C THR A 55 -23.02 13.34 -1.94
N ALA A 56 -22.23 12.33 -1.56
CA ALA A 56 -22.22 11.77 -0.22
C ALA A 56 -21.14 12.47 0.62
N VAL A 57 -21.50 12.91 1.82
CA VAL A 57 -20.58 13.53 2.79
C VAL A 57 -20.72 12.82 4.11
N GLY A 58 -19.61 12.26 4.61
CA GLY A 58 -19.52 11.64 5.93
C GLY A 58 -18.71 12.51 6.87
N LYS A 59 -19.34 13.00 7.94
CA LYS A 59 -18.63 13.73 9.01
C LYS A 59 -17.95 12.75 9.95
N LEU A 60 -16.72 13.05 10.35
CA LEU A 60 -15.91 12.15 11.16
C LEU A 60 -15.96 12.46 12.66
N GLU A 61 -16.85 13.35 13.11
CA GLU A 61 -17.02 13.74 14.52
C GLU A 61 -17.31 12.53 15.45
N ASP A 62 -17.97 11.49 14.93
CA ASP A 62 -18.35 10.28 15.67
C ASP A 62 -17.42 9.08 15.42
N VAL A 63 -16.35 9.26 14.63
CA VAL A 63 -15.34 8.21 14.41
C VAL A 63 -14.34 8.25 15.57
N ASP A 64 -14.18 7.12 16.27
CA ASP A 64 -13.23 7.01 17.38
C ASP A 64 -11.77 7.13 16.87
N GLY A 65 -11.06 8.17 17.31
CA GLY A 65 -9.64 8.41 17.01
C GLY A 65 -9.40 9.66 16.17
N ASP A 66 -8.16 10.16 16.17
CA ASP A 66 -7.77 11.32 15.39
C ASP A 66 -7.17 10.87 14.05
N LEU A 67 -7.90 11.07 12.95
CA LEU A 67 -7.36 10.88 11.61
C LEU A 67 -6.60 12.13 11.19
N ARG A 68 -5.35 11.98 10.74
CA ARG A 68 -4.53 13.13 10.38
C ARG A 68 -3.86 12.96 9.03
N VAL A 69 -3.75 14.05 8.27
CA VAL A 69 -3.02 14.08 7.00
C VAL A 69 -1.86 15.08 7.07
N PRO A 70 -0.74 14.81 6.37
CA PRO A 70 0.28 15.81 6.14
C PRO A 70 -0.27 16.94 5.26
N SER A 71 0.01 18.17 5.64
CA SER A 71 -0.44 19.39 4.99
C SER A 71 0.66 20.44 5.01
N LEU A 72 0.55 21.44 4.15
CA LEU A 72 1.38 22.65 4.21
C LEU A 72 0.53 23.85 4.60
N THR A 73 1.07 24.70 5.46
CA THR A 73 0.51 26.03 5.71
C THR A 73 0.76 26.96 4.53
N ALA A 74 0.09 28.11 4.48
CA ALA A 74 0.32 29.13 3.44
C ALA A 74 1.76 29.67 3.44
N ASP A 75 2.43 29.67 4.60
CA ASP A 75 3.83 30.07 4.73
C ASP A 75 4.81 28.94 4.31
N GLY A 76 4.28 27.75 3.97
CA GLY A 76 5.07 26.59 3.54
C GLY A 76 5.63 25.74 4.67
N ASP A 77 5.20 25.97 5.93
CA ASP A 77 5.55 25.10 7.05
C ASP A 77 4.76 23.78 6.99
N ARG A 78 5.43 22.67 7.26
CA ARG A 78 4.81 21.34 7.29
C ARG A 78 4.04 21.14 8.59
N VAL A 79 2.81 20.66 8.47
CA VAL A 79 1.95 20.39 9.61
C VAL A 79 1.16 19.10 9.40
N SER A 80 0.74 18.48 10.51
CA SER A 80 -0.24 17.40 10.51
C SER A 80 -1.59 17.98 10.96
N ARG A 81 -2.65 17.69 10.21
CA ARG A 81 -4.00 18.26 10.44
C ARG A 81 -5.07 17.20 10.43
N SER A 82 -6.09 17.42 11.25
CA SER A 82 -7.21 16.50 11.44
C SER A 82 -8.07 16.45 10.19
N VAL A 83 -8.60 15.27 9.85
CA VAL A 83 -9.62 15.11 8.82
C VAL A 83 -11.00 15.23 9.46
N GLU A 84 -11.80 16.21 9.03
CA GLU A 84 -13.12 16.52 9.60
C GLU A 84 -14.25 15.78 8.87
N ALA A 85 -14.09 15.57 7.56
CA ALA A 85 -15.09 14.92 6.72
C ALA A 85 -14.47 14.23 5.51
N VAL A 86 -15.18 13.25 4.97
CA VAL A 86 -14.90 12.62 3.67
C VAL A 86 -16.08 12.81 2.73
N SER A 87 -15.82 12.86 1.43
CA SER A 87 -16.86 13.08 0.43
C SER A 87 -16.62 12.32 -0.87
N LYS A 88 -17.72 11.88 -1.47
CA LYS A 88 -17.79 11.16 -2.74
C LYS A 88 -18.76 11.89 -3.67
N HIS A 89 -18.31 12.17 -4.89
CA HIS A 89 -19.04 12.96 -5.88
C HIS A 89 -19.09 12.22 -7.21
N ASP A 90 -20.13 12.47 -8.01
CA ASP A 90 -20.18 12.00 -9.40
C ASP A 90 -19.01 12.60 -10.21
N ALA A 91 -18.31 11.75 -10.96
CA ALA A 91 -17.20 12.19 -11.78
C ALA A 91 -17.66 13.09 -12.95
N PRO A 92 -16.95 14.19 -13.25
CA PRO A 92 -17.19 14.97 -14.46
C PRO A 92 -16.74 14.20 -15.70
N ASN A 93 -17.24 14.57 -16.88
CA ASN A 93 -16.84 13.91 -18.14
C ASN A 93 -15.32 14.00 -18.44
N HIS A 94 -14.62 14.99 -17.87
CA HIS A 94 -13.20 15.20 -18.10
C HIS A 94 -12.49 15.59 -16.80
N LEU A 95 -11.26 15.10 -16.67
CA LEU A 95 -10.32 15.42 -15.60
C LEU A 95 -9.07 16.09 -16.20
N VAL A 96 -8.23 16.64 -15.34
CA VAL A 96 -6.92 17.19 -15.71
C VAL A 96 -5.85 16.32 -15.06
N ARG A 97 -4.97 15.78 -15.90
CA ARG A 97 -3.76 15.07 -15.47
C ARG A 97 -2.58 16.01 -15.57
N VAL A 98 -1.92 16.24 -14.44
CA VAL A 98 -0.69 17.03 -14.34
C VAL A 98 0.46 16.08 -14.11
N ARG A 99 1.54 16.22 -14.88
CA ARG A 99 2.75 15.42 -14.76
C ARG A 99 3.96 16.33 -14.57
N THR A 100 4.85 15.99 -13.65
CA THR A 100 6.07 16.76 -13.39
C THR A 100 7.27 16.20 -14.15
N GLU A 101 8.34 16.97 -14.28
CA GLU A 101 9.61 16.51 -14.89
C GLU A 101 10.28 15.36 -14.11
N SER A 102 9.98 15.23 -12.82
CA SER A 102 10.41 14.10 -12.00
C SER A 102 9.57 12.84 -12.25
N GLY A 103 8.49 12.92 -13.01
CA GLY A 103 7.64 11.79 -13.35
C GLY A 103 6.52 11.51 -12.34
N ARG A 104 6.26 12.40 -11.39
CA ARG A 104 5.03 12.36 -10.57
C ARG A 104 3.84 12.71 -11.44
N SER A 105 2.68 12.18 -11.06
CA SER A 105 1.44 12.52 -11.74
C SER A 105 0.30 12.61 -10.75
N ILE A 106 -0.56 13.60 -10.91
CA ILE A 106 -1.84 13.67 -10.21
C ILE A 106 -2.95 13.89 -11.23
N THR A 107 -4.10 13.25 -11.02
CA THR A 107 -5.30 13.45 -11.85
C THR A 107 -6.41 14.00 -10.96
N VAL A 108 -6.88 15.19 -11.28
CA VAL A 108 -7.86 15.93 -10.48
C VAL A 108 -8.93 16.54 -11.37
N THR A 109 -10.00 17.01 -10.77
CA THR A 109 -11.01 17.78 -11.50
C THR A 109 -10.44 19.13 -12.01
N PRO A 110 -11.02 19.73 -13.07
CA PRO A 110 -10.44 20.93 -13.69
C PRO A 110 -10.30 22.16 -12.78
N ASP A 111 -11.23 22.34 -11.84
CA ASP A 111 -11.24 23.48 -10.91
C ASP A 111 -10.44 23.20 -9.62
N HIS A 112 -9.84 22.01 -9.46
CA HIS A 112 -9.09 21.64 -8.27
C HIS A 112 -7.81 22.47 -8.13
N GLY A 113 -7.57 23.05 -6.96
CA GLY A 113 -6.41 23.87 -6.68
C GLY A 113 -5.17 23.04 -6.40
N VAL A 114 -4.07 23.38 -7.08
CA VAL A 114 -2.75 22.79 -6.89
C VAL A 114 -1.80 23.89 -6.44
N HIS A 115 -1.00 23.61 -5.40
CA HIS A 115 -0.04 24.59 -4.92
C HIS A 115 1.14 24.76 -5.87
N VAL A 116 1.37 26.01 -6.27
CA VAL A 116 2.47 26.46 -7.10
C VAL A 116 3.32 27.49 -6.36
N TYR A 117 4.61 27.52 -6.66
CA TYR A 117 5.52 28.49 -6.08
C TYR A 117 5.62 29.78 -6.94
N ASP A 118 5.21 30.90 -6.35
CA ASP A 118 5.22 32.23 -6.98
C ASP A 118 6.58 32.93 -6.78
N ASP A 119 7.40 32.97 -7.84
CA ASP A 119 8.72 33.64 -7.84
C ASP A 119 8.65 35.13 -7.50
N GLU A 120 7.54 35.81 -7.83
CA GLU A 120 7.43 37.26 -7.63
C GLU A 120 7.15 37.60 -6.16
N ARG A 121 6.40 36.73 -5.47
CA ARG A 121 5.99 36.91 -4.08
C ARG A 121 6.86 36.15 -3.08
N ASP A 122 7.62 35.15 -3.52
CA ASP A 122 8.37 34.24 -2.65
C ASP A 122 7.42 33.50 -1.68
N GLU A 123 6.27 33.06 -2.20
CA GLU A 123 5.15 32.48 -1.44
C GLU A 123 4.53 31.28 -2.18
N VAL A 124 3.82 30.42 -1.44
CA VAL A 124 2.99 29.36 -2.00
C VAL A 124 1.63 29.93 -2.39
N ALA A 125 1.18 29.67 -3.61
CA ALA A 125 -0.11 30.10 -4.14
C ALA A 125 -0.90 28.90 -4.67
N SER A 126 -2.23 28.95 -4.63
CA SER A 126 -3.09 27.97 -5.29
C SER A 126 -3.40 28.40 -6.74
N ARG A 127 -3.33 27.44 -7.67
CA ARG A 127 -3.74 27.61 -9.07
C ARG A 127 -4.61 26.42 -9.49
N GLU A 128 -5.72 26.69 -10.17
CA GLU A 128 -6.61 25.63 -10.65
C GLU A 128 -5.88 24.73 -11.66
N ALA A 129 -6.15 23.42 -11.62
CA ALA A 129 -5.50 22.44 -12.46
C ALA A 129 -5.62 22.75 -13.97
N ARG A 130 -6.78 23.25 -14.41
CA ARG A 130 -6.99 23.66 -15.82
C ARG A 130 -6.16 24.85 -16.26
N GLU A 131 -5.67 25.65 -15.31
CA GLU A 131 -4.89 26.85 -15.58
C GLU A 131 -3.39 26.56 -15.57
N LEU A 132 -2.95 25.41 -15.08
CA LEU A 132 -1.54 25.04 -15.04
C LEU A 132 -0.93 24.89 -16.43
N ASP A 133 0.34 25.26 -16.54
CA ASP A 133 1.16 25.07 -17.74
C ASP A 133 2.61 24.71 -17.39
N ALA A 134 3.43 24.43 -18.42
CA ALA A 134 4.82 23.98 -18.25
C ALA A 134 5.77 25.01 -17.60
N ASN A 135 5.34 26.26 -17.38
CA ASN A 135 6.11 27.25 -16.63
C ASN A 135 5.81 27.23 -15.14
N ASP A 136 4.75 26.53 -14.72
CA ASP A 136 4.42 26.39 -13.30
C ASP A 136 5.40 25.44 -12.61
N ARG A 137 5.64 25.74 -11.33
CA ARG A 137 6.43 24.91 -10.43
C ARG A 137 5.58 24.51 -9.27
N LEU A 138 5.28 23.22 -9.19
CA LEU A 138 4.43 22.64 -8.17
C LEU A 138 5.19 22.51 -6.86
N VAL A 139 4.47 22.68 -5.75
CA VAL A 139 5.02 22.55 -4.41
C VAL A 139 4.92 21.10 -3.97
N ILE A 140 6.03 20.57 -3.46
CA ILE A 140 6.09 19.25 -2.83
C ILE A 140 6.68 19.41 -1.44
N PRO A 141 6.18 18.72 -0.40
CA PRO A 141 6.82 18.75 0.91
C PRO A 141 8.26 18.23 0.81
N ASP A 142 9.16 18.77 1.61
CA ASP A 142 10.57 18.33 1.64
C ASP A 142 10.69 16.89 2.19
N SER A 143 9.82 16.54 3.13
CA SER A 143 9.69 15.23 3.77
C SER A 143 8.23 14.96 4.15
N ILE A 144 7.81 13.70 4.03
CA ILE A 144 6.49 13.22 4.44
C ILE A 144 6.48 12.76 5.92
N GLY A 145 7.65 12.62 6.54
CA GLY A 145 7.82 11.92 7.80
C GLY A 145 6.98 12.46 8.96
N SER A 146 6.41 11.54 9.74
CA SER A 146 5.92 11.80 11.09
C SER A 146 7.06 11.59 12.10
N ASP A 147 7.23 12.53 13.03
CA ASP A 147 8.26 12.44 14.08
C ASP A 147 8.02 11.28 15.07
N ASP A 148 6.86 10.61 14.98
CA ASP A 148 6.37 9.55 15.88
C ASP A 148 5.95 8.26 15.12
N ILE A 149 6.81 7.71 14.26
CA ILE A 149 6.55 6.35 13.72
C ILE A 149 6.68 5.33 14.86
N SER A 150 5.62 4.53 15.08
CA SER A 150 5.64 3.43 16.04
C SER A 150 6.81 2.49 15.76
N ARG A 151 7.66 2.30 16.77
CA ARG A 151 8.80 1.37 16.73
C ARG A 151 8.40 -0.04 17.14
N ASP A 152 7.11 -0.29 17.34
CA ASP A 152 6.67 -1.61 17.77
C ASP A 152 6.93 -2.63 16.66
N PRO A 153 7.56 -3.77 17.00
CA PRO A 153 7.80 -4.82 16.02
C PRO A 153 6.46 -5.30 15.46
N GLN A 154 6.29 -5.13 14.15
CA GLN A 154 5.10 -5.62 13.47
C GLN A 154 5.19 -7.13 13.30
N ARG A 155 4.15 -7.83 13.74
CA ARG A 155 4.05 -9.30 13.71
C ARG A 155 2.72 -9.71 13.09
N PHE A 156 2.76 -10.64 12.16
CA PHE A 156 1.57 -11.21 11.54
C PHE A 156 1.11 -12.43 12.34
N ASP A 157 -0.09 -12.41 12.92
CA ASP A 157 -0.76 -13.64 13.41
C ASP A 157 -1.51 -14.28 12.25
N LEU A 158 -0.85 -15.20 11.54
CA LEU A 158 -1.42 -15.83 10.35
C LEU A 158 -2.68 -16.64 10.65
N LEU A 159 -2.88 -17.09 11.89
CA LEU A 159 -4.15 -17.74 12.25
C LEU A 159 -5.29 -16.73 12.22
N ALA A 160 -5.07 -15.53 12.78
CA ALA A 160 -6.04 -14.45 12.74
C ALA A 160 -6.31 -14.00 11.28
N GLU A 161 -5.24 -13.80 10.50
CA GLU A 161 -5.35 -13.35 9.11
C GLU A 161 -6.09 -14.37 8.23
N PHE A 162 -5.77 -15.66 8.35
CA PHE A 162 -6.43 -16.70 7.56
C PHE A 162 -7.87 -16.98 7.98
N VAL A 163 -8.24 -16.70 9.24
CA VAL A 163 -9.65 -16.81 9.66
C VAL A 163 -10.49 -15.67 9.11
N ARG A 164 -9.90 -14.47 8.96
CA ARG A 164 -10.58 -13.30 8.39
C ARG A 164 -10.62 -13.33 6.85
N SER A 165 -9.70 -14.05 6.22
CA SER A 165 -9.58 -14.12 4.76
C SER A 165 -10.44 -15.21 4.13
N ASP A 166 -11.20 -14.86 3.10
CA ASP A 166 -11.97 -15.82 2.28
C ASP A 166 -11.06 -16.75 1.45
N ALA A 167 -9.78 -16.43 1.28
CA ALA A 167 -8.83 -17.25 0.53
C ALA A 167 -8.51 -18.60 1.21
N VAL A 168 -8.74 -18.70 2.52
CA VAL A 168 -8.42 -19.88 3.33
C VAL A 168 -9.67 -20.43 4.03
N PRO A 169 -10.28 -21.50 3.52
CA PRO A 169 -11.46 -22.09 4.14
C PRO A 169 -11.16 -22.64 5.54
N THR A 170 -11.84 -22.12 6.56
CA THR A 170 -11.65 -22.49 7.98
C THR A 170 -12.01 -23.95 8.29
N ASP A 171 -12.87 -24.58 7.47
CA ASP A 171 -13.20 -26.02 7.55
C ASP A 171 -12.02 -26.92 7.13
N ARG A 172 -11.06 -26.33 6.42
CA ARG A 172 -9.84 -27.00 5.93
C ARG A 172 -8.57 -26.49 6.62
N LEU A 173 -8.59 -25.34 7.28
CA LEU A 173 -7.45 -24.85 8.05
C LEU A 173 -7.26 -25.69 9.33
N MET A 174 -6.02 -26.09 9.57
CA MET A 174 -5.63 -26.97 10.67
C MET A 174 -4.57 -26.27 11.52
N ILE A 175 -4.72 -26.32 12.84
CA ILE A 175 -3.69 -25.96 13.82
C ILE A 175 -2.91 -27.24 14.16
N LYS A 176 -1.58 -27.17 14.13
CA LYS A 176 -0.65 -28.28 14.35
C LYS A 176 0.14 -28.07 15.63
N GLY A 177 0.41 -29.13 16.38
CA GLY A 177 1.07 -29.05 17.69
C GLY A 177 0.12 -28.64 18.83
N LEU A 178 -1.20 -28.74 18.63
CA LEU A 178 -2.17 -28.45 19.68
C LEU A 178 -2.37 -29.67 20.58
N ASP A 179 -1.88 -29.59 21.81
CA ASP A 179 -1.91 -30.68 22.78
C ASP A 179 -3.33 -31.18 23.06
N LYS A 180 -3.45 -32.50 23.16
CA LYS A 180 -4.72 -33.19 23.37
C LYS A 180 -5.32 -32.88 24.74
N ASP A 181 -4.52 -32.83 25.79
CA ASP A 181 -5.02 -32.66 27.14
C ASP A 181 -5.46 -31.20 27.34
N ARG A 182 -4.76 -30.22 26.75
CA ARG A 182 -5.23 -28.82 26.64
C ARG A 182 -6.60 -28.71 25.98
N LEU A 183 -6.84 -29.47 24.91
CA LEU A 183 -8.14 -29.50 24.24
C LEU A 183 -9.23 -30.16 25.11
N TYR A 184 -8.89 -31.18 25.90
CA TYR A 184 -9.85 -31.79 26.82
C TYR A 184 -10.26 -30.84 27.93
N ASP A 185 -9.30 -30.11 28.52
CA ASP A 185 -9.58 -29.09 29.52
C ASP A 185 -10.52 -28.02 28.93
N LEU A 186 -10.23 -27.52 27.71
CA LEU A 186 -11.11 -26.59 27.00
C LEU A 186 -12.53 -27.15 26.82
N PHE A 187 -12.68 -28.41 26.41
CA PHE A 187 -13.99 -28.99 26.18
C PHE A 187 -14.77 -29.16 27.49
N GLU A 188 -14.10 -29.54 28.58
CA GLU A 188 -14.71 -29.62 29.90
C GLU A 188 -15.18 -28.24 30.37
N ASP A 189 -14.31 -27.24 30.29
CA ASP A 189 -14.62 -25.87 30.72
C ASP A 189 -15.76 -25.24 29.90
N ALA A 190 -15.80 -25.48 28.59
CA ALA A 190 -16.78 -24.85 27.71
C ALA A 190 -18.15 -25.55 27.67
N PHE A 191 -18.22 -26.86 27.95
CA PHE A 191 -19.45 -27.64 27.69
C PHE A 191 -19.91 -28.55 28.84
N ALA A 192 -19.08 -28.87 29.84
CA ALA A 192 -19.44 -29.90 30.81
C ALA A 192 -20.59 -29.49 31.75
N ASP A 193 -20.64 -28.23 32.16
CA ASP A 193 -21.63 -27.72 33.12
C ASP A 193 -23.06 -27.72 32.55
N ASP A 194 -23.19 -27.51 31.24
CA ASP A 194 -24.47 -27.46 30.53
C ASP A 194 -24.83 -28.78 29.83
N TRP A 195 -24.01 -29.84 30.00
CA TRP A 195 -24.22 -31.11 29.31
C TRP A 195 -25.31 -31.96 29.97
N ASP A 196 -26.25 -32.47 29.18
CA ASP A 196 -27.24 -33.43 29.68
C ASP A 196 -26.60 -34.82 29.89
N GLY A 197 -26.35 -35.15 31.15
CA GLY A 197 -25.78 -36.43 31.57
C GLY A 197 -24.28 -36.36 31.87
N ARG A 198 -23.56 -37.47 31.67
CA ARG A 198 -22.13 -37.52 31.97
C ARG A 198 -21.33 -37.04 30.77
N PHE A 199 -20.60 -35.95 30.96
CA PHE A 199 -19.66 -35.44 29.96
C PHE A 199 -18.46 -36.36 29.81
N TYR A 200 -18.13 -36.71 28.58
CA TYR A 200 -16.90 -37.41 28.22
C TYR A 200 -16.31 -36.68 27.02
N PRO A 201 -15.19 -35.94 27.16
CA PRO A 201 -14.73 -34.98 26.16
C PRO A 201 -14.73 -35.54 24.73
N LEU A 202 -14.10 -36.70 24.52
CA LEU A 202 -14.04 -37.32 23.19
C LEU A 202 -15.39 -37.78 22.63
N GLN A 203 -16.34 -38.19 23.49
CA GLN A 203 -17.64 -38.71 23.04
C GLN A 203 -18.65 -37.56 22.87
N SER A 204 -18.77 -36.69 23.87
CA SER A 204 -19.67 -35.55 23.88
C SER A 204 -19.40 -34.59 22.72
N MET A 205 -18.12 -34.26 22.47
CA MET A 205 -17.76 -33.36 21.38
C MET A 205 -17.99 -33.92 19.98
N THR A 206 -18.32 -35.21 19.82
CA THR A 206 -18.76 -35.72 18.51
C THR A 206 -20.12 -35.16 18.09
N GLU A 207 -20.97 -34.81 19.05
CA GLU A 207 -22.28 -34.20 18.82
C GLU A 207 -22.12 -32.73 18.44
N VAL A 208 -21.28 -31.97 19.16
CA VAL A 208 -20.99 -30.56 18.88
C VAL A 208 -20.36 -30.39 17.49
N PHE A 209 -19.28 -31.13 17.21
CA PHE A 209 -18.55 -30.98 15.95
C PHE A 209 -19.16 -31.75 14.77
N GLU A 210 -20.34 -32.34 14.96
CA GLU A 210 -21.06 -33.13 13.95
C GLU A 210 -20.15 -34.17 13.24
N THR A 211 -19.36 -34.90 14.03
CA THR A 211 -18.33 -35.81 13.53
C THR A 211 -18.40 -37.17 14.18
N ASN A 212 -17.52 -38.09 13.78
CA ASN A 212 -17.42 -39.39 14.44
C ASN A 212 -16.19 -39.48 15.35
N LYS A 213 -16.30 -40.33 16.37
CA LYS A 213 -15.25 -40.55 17.38
C LYS A 213 -13.88 -40.88 16.78
N LYS A 214 -13.84 -41.65 15.69
CA LYS A 214 -12.58 -42.02 15.03
C LYS A 214 -11.92 -40.81 14.39
N THR A 215 -12.69 -39.96 13.71
CA THR A 215 -12.18 -38.72 13.12
C THR A 215 -11.66 -37.78 14.20
N LEU A 216 -12.47 -37.48 15.23
CA LEU A 216 -12.06 -36.59 16.31
C LEU A 216 -10.83 -37.12 17.07
N SER A 217 -10.81 -38.42 17.38
CA SER A 217 -9.66 -39.07 18.00
C SER A 217 -8.39 -38.96 17.15
N ASN A 218 -8.51 -39.00 15.81
CA ASN A 218 -7.35 -38.85 14.93
C ASN A 218 -6.82 -37.41 14.94
N TYR A 219 -7.69 -36.40 15.04
CA TYR A 219 -7.25 -35.00 15.15
C TYR A 219 -6.48 -34.77 16.45
N LEU A 220 -7.06 -35.20 17.57
CA LEU A 220 -6.46 -35.08 18.90
C LEU A 220 -5.13 -35.83 19.00
N TYR A 221 -5.07 -37.09 18.55
CA TYR A 221 -3.86 -37.89 18.65
C TYR A 221 -2.72 -37.41 17.73
N ARG A 222 -3.06 -36.74 16.63
CA ARG A 222 -2.07 -36.18 15.70
C ARG A 222 -1.71 -34.73 16.04
N GLU A 223 -2.26 -34.19 17.12
CA GLU A 223 -2.12 -32.77 17.50
C GLU A 223 -2.41 -31.86 16.30
N SER A 224 -3.41 -32.22 15.50
CA SER A 224 -3.77 -31.52 14.27
C SER A 224 -5.28 -31.31 14.25
N PHE A 225 -5.69 -30.12 14.69
CA PHE A 225 -7.07 -29.81 15.00
C PHE A 225 -7.68 -28.79 14.01
N PRO A 226 -8.89 -29.00 13.48
CA PRO A 226 -9.53 -28.06 12.56
C PRO A 226 -9.90 -26.74 13.24
N VAL A 227 -9.64 -25.61 12.59
CA VAL A 227 -10.00 -24.28 13.11
C VAL A 227 -11.51 -24.13 13.25
N SER A 228 -12.29 -24.58 12.27
CA SER A 228 -13.76 -24.62 12.34
C SER A 228 -14.35 -25.37 13.55
N TYR A 229 -13.63 -26.34 14.12
CA TYR A 229 -14.07 -27.01 15.35
C TYR A 229 -13.70 -26.17 16.56
N LEU A 230 -12.50 -25.59 16.57
CA LEU A 230 -12.06 -24.75 17.67
C LEU A 230 -12.93 -23.49 17.81
N GLN A 231 -13.34 -22.88 16.70
CA GLN A 231 -14.24 -21.72 16.68
C GLN A 231 -15.58 -21.98 17.39
N GLN A 232 -16.07 -23.23 17.41
CA GLN A 232 -17.32 -23.56 18.11
C GLN A 232 -17.17 -23.58 19.63
N CYS A 233 -15.94 -23.56 20.15
CA CYS A 233 -15.65 -23.56 21.58
C CYS A 233 -15.51 -22.15 22.18
N PHE A 234 -15.54 -21.09 21.36
CA PHE A 234 -15.30 -19.71 21.80
C PHE A 234 -16.40 -18.78 21.34
N SER A 235 -16.62 -17.70 22.09
CA SER A 235 -17.62 -16.68 21.74
C SER A 235 -17.08 -15.64 20.78
N SER A 236 -15.75 -15.50 20.73
CA SER A 236 -15.06 -14.54 19.85
C SER A 236 -13.76 -15.13 19.29
N LEU A 237 -13.27 -14.52 18.20
CA LEU A 237 -11.98 -14.87 17.61
C LEU A 237 -10.83 -14.57 18.59
N ASP A 238 -10.88 -13.47 19.33
CA ASP A 238 -9.80 -13.05 20.23
C ASP A 238 -9.60 -14.04 21.38
N GLU A 239 -10.68 -14.56 21.96
CA GLU A 239 -10.62 -15.63 22.96
C GLU A 239 -9.97 -16.91 22.39
N MET A 240 -10.35 -17.27 21.16
CA MET A 240 -9.77 -18.43 20.48
C MET A 240 -8.27 -18.23 20.24
N LEU A 241 -7.86 -17.06 19.73
CA LEU A 241 -6.47 -16.75 19.45
C LEU A 241 -5.60 -16.74 20.71
N ALA A 242 -6.14 -16.24 21.83
CA ALA A 242 -5.47 -16.27 23.13
C ALA A 242 -5.32 -17.69 23.70
N PHE A 243 -6.24 -18.61 23.35
CA PHE A 243 -6.14 -20.01 23.74
C PHE A 243 -5.09 -20.78 22.93
N VAL A 244 -4.88 -20.46 21.66
CA VAL A 244 -3.95 -21.21 20.80
C VAL A 244 -2.50 -20.84 21.20
N PRO A 245 -1.59 -21.82 21.41
CA PRO A 245 -0.19 -21.53 21.69
C PRO A 245 0.52 -20.80 20.53
N ASP A 246 1.62 -20.13 20.85
CA ASP A 246 2.34 -19.32 19.86
C ASP A 246 3.23 -20.14 18.91
N ASP A 247 3.71 -21.29 19.36
CA ASP A 247 4.66 -22.17 18.67
C ASP A 247 3.99 -23.21 17.76
N VAL A 248 2.67 -23.09 17.55
CA VAL A 248 1.93 -23.93 16.61
C VAL A 248 2.28 -23.61 15.17
N THR A 249 2.17 -24.61 14.29
CA THR A 249 2.16 -24.39 12.84
C THR A 249 0.73 -24.50 12.31
N LEU A 250 0.50 -23.90 11.15
CA LEU A 250 -0.76 -23.92 10.43
C LEU A 250 -0.59 -24.76 9.17
N GLY A 251 -1.62 -25.53 8.81
CA GLY A 251 -1.59 -26.35 7.60
C GLY A 251 -2.97 -26.57 7.01
N MET A 252 -3.02 -27.08 5.79
CA MET A 252 -4.28 -27.45 5.15
C MET A 252 -4.63 -28.92 5.38
N LYS A 253 -5.93 -29.20 5.54
CA LYS A 253 -6.46 -30.55 5.68
C LYS A 253 -6.07 -31.41 4.48
N ARG A 254 -5.43 -32.56 4.75
CA ARG A 254 -4.86 -33.50 3.76
C ARG A 254 -3.70 -32.93 2.94
N ASP A 255 -3.11 -31.83 3.38
CA ASP A 255 -1.85 -31.31 2.89
C ASP A 255 -0.72 -31.65 3.88
N ARG A 256 0.53 -31.61 3.40
CA ARG A 256 1.74 -31.81 4.19
C ARG A 256 2.52 -30.53 4.39
N THR A 257 2.15 -29.47 3.67
CA THR A 257 2.75 -28.14 3.78
C THR A 257 2.22 -27.46 5.04
N GLU A 258 3.14 -26.82 5.75
CA GLU A 258 2.87 -26.09 6.99
C GLU A 258 3.57 -24.73 6.91
N ILE A 259 3.11 -23.78 7.72
CA ILE A 259 3.67 -22.44 7.90
C ILE A 259 3.59 -22.12 9.39
N ASP A 260 4.54 -21.36 9.93
CA ASP A 260 4.48 -20.92 11.31
C ASP A 260 3.27 -20.00 11.53
N ARG A 261 2.68 -20.03 12.73
CA ARG A 261 1.54 -19.14 13.06
C ARG A 261 1.94 -17.67 12.96
N PHE A 262 3.17 -17.35 13.34
CA PHE A 262 3.63 -15.99 13.41
C PHE A 262 4.80 -15.73 12.48
N VAL A 263 4.76 -14.58 11.81
CA VAL A 263 5.87 -14.05 11.01
C VAL A 263 6.18 -12.65 11.52
N ASP A 264 7.41 -12.42 11.95
CA ASP A 264 7.85 -11.09 12.37
C ASP A 264 8.33 -10.29 11.15
N LEU A 265 7.85 -9.05 10.99
CA LEU A 265 8.33 -8.15 9.94
C LEU A 265 9.67 -7.55 10.34
N ASN A 266 10.72 -8.35 10.21
CA ASN A 266 12.11 -7.95 10.39
C ASN A 266 12.78 -7.61 9.05
N GLU A 267 14.03 -7.13 9.10
CA GLU A 267 14.80 -6.77 7.89
C GLU A 267 14.91 -7.91 6.88
N ARG A 268 15.01 -9.17 7.33
CA ARG A 268 15.12 -10.34 6.44
C ARG A 268 13.81 -10.58 5.71
N VAL A 269 12.69 -10.53 6.42
CA VAL A 269 11.35 -10.66 5.83
C VAL A 269 11.10 -9.50 4.87
N ALA A 270 11.35 -8.25 5.28
CA ALA A 270 11.18 -7.09 4.41
C ALA A 270 12.02 -7.16 3.13
N THR A 271 13.29 -7.56 3.24
CA THR A 271 14.15 -7.81 2.06
C THR A 271 13.55 -8.88 1.14
N LEU A 272 13.02 -9.98 1.70
CA LEU A 272 12.36 -11.03 0.91
C LEU A 272 11.09 -10.49 0.21
N LEU A 273 10.29 -9.66 0.89
CA LEU A 273 9.11 -9.02 0.31
C LEU A 273 9.50 -8.08 -0.85
N GLY A 274 10.58 -7.31 -0.71
CA GLY A 274 11.13 -6.50 -1.79
C GLY A 274 11.56 -7.34 -3.00
N TYR A 275 12.24 -8.46 -2.77
CA TYR A 275 12.54 -9.43 -3.83
C TYR A 275 11.30 -10.06 -4.45
N TYR A 276 10.25 -10.31 -3.66
CA TYR A 276 8.98 -10.81 -4.19
C TYR A 276 8.29 -9.78 -5.10
N ALA A 277 8.35 -8.49 -4.77
CA ALA A 277 7.85 -7.43 -5.63
C ALA A 277 8.63 -7.34 -6.94
N ALA A 278 9.96 -7.51 -6.91
CA ALA A 278 10.82 -7.46 -8.09
C ALA A 278 10.72 -8.73 -8.97
N GLU A 279 10.83 -9.91 -8.37
CA GLU A 279 11.13 -11.17 -9.06
C GLU A 279 10.15 -12.30 -8.71
N GLY A 280 9.15 -12.00 -7.87
CA GLY A 280 8.20 -12.95 -7.32
C GLY A 280 6.91 -13.07 -8.12
N PHE A 281 6.35 -14.26 -8.17
CA PHE A 281 4.99 -14.49 -8.65
C PHE A 281 4.34 -15.62 -7.87
N ALA A 282 3.02 -15.61 -7.80
CA ALA A 282 2.22 -16.68 -7.24
C ALA A 282 1.30 -17.26 -8.31
N ARG A 283 1.08 -18.57 -8.27
CA ARG A 283 0.20 -19.26 -9.21
C ARG A 283 -0.72 -20.24 -8.52
N GLU A 284 -1.91 -20.34 -9.08
CA GLU A 284 -2.89 -21.38 -8.79
C GLU A 284 -3.11 -22.20 -10.07
N GLN A 285 -3.02 -23.52 -9.97
CA GLN A 285 -3.19 -24.41 -11.11
C GLN A 285 -4.11 -25.57 -10.76
N GLU A 286 -5.23 -25.68 -11.48
CA GLU A 286 -6.11 -26.85 -11.38
C GLU A 286 -5.48 -28.09 -12.01
N THR A 287 -5.49 -29.20 -11.27
CA THR A 287 -5.03 -30.50 -11.77
C THR A 287 -6.04 -31.60 -11.44
N PRO A 288 -5.98 -32.76 -12.13
CA PRO A 288 -6.83 -33.90 -11.79
C PRO A 288 -6.68 -34.41 -10.35
N LYS A 289 -5.60 -34.04 -9.66
CA LYS A 289 -5.30 -34.43 -8.27
C LYS A 289 -5.65 -33.34 -7.25
N GLY A 290 -6.23 -32.23 -7.71
CA GLY A 290 -6.54 -31.04 -6.93
C GLY A 290 -5.74 -29.82 -7.37
N THR A 291 -6.03 -28.69 -6.74
CA THR A 291 -5.39 -27.41 -7.01
C THR A 291 -3.99 -27.32 -6.44
N ILE A 292 -3.02 -26.94 -7.27
CA ILE A 292 -1.64 -26.66 -6.87
C ILE A 292 -1.51 -25.15 -6.61
N HIS A 293 -0.97 -24.81 -5.44
CA HIS A 293 -0.70 -23.45 -5.00
C HIS A 293 0.81 -23.27 -4.86
N GLN A 294 1.40 -22.29 -5.52
CA GLN A 294 2.85 -22.07 -5.51
C GLN A 294 3.20 -20.58 -5.47
N THR A 295 4.23 -20.27 -4.70
CA THR A 295 4.90 -18.97 -4.66
C THR A 295 6.34 -19.17 -5.10
N THR A 296 6.79 -18.39 -6.07
CA THR A 296 8.12 -18.52 -6.67
C THR A 296 8.80 -17.16 -6.71
N ILE A 297 10.09 -17.12 -6.37
CA ILE A 297 10.95 -15.94 -6.53
C ILE A 297 12.11 -16.31 -7.46
N CYS A 298 12.32 -15.49 -8.49
CA CYS A 298 13.43 -15.66 -9.43
C CYS A 298 14.72 -15.05 -8.85
N GLY A 299 15.84 -15.71 -9.07
CA GLY A 299 17.15 -15.28 -8.58
C GLY A 299 18.26 -16.04 -9.30
N THR A 300 18.94 -15.37 -10.23
CA THR A 300 20.05 -15.98 -11.01
C THR A 300 21.34 -16.05 -10.21
N GLU A 301 21.54 -15.13 -9.26
CA GLU A 301 22.69 -15.11 -8.35
C GLU A 301 22.46 -16.08 -7.17
N THR A 302 23.47 -16.90 -6.84
CA THR A 302 23.38 -17.89 -5.75
C THR A 302 23.14 -17.25 -4.38
N GLU A 303 23.75 -16.08 -4.13
CA GLU A 303 23.56 -15.29 -2.90
C GLU A 303 22.08 -15.01 -2.64
N ALA A 304 21.32 -14.60 -3.66
CA ALA A 304 19.88 -14.37 -3.55
C ALA A 304 19.10 -15.66 -3.28
N ARG A 305 19.41 -16.75 -3.99
CA ARG A 305 18.69 -18.03 -3.78
C ARG A 305 18.91 -18.61 -2.39
N GLU A 306 20.15 -18.58 -1.89
CA GLU A 306 20.47 -19.02 -0.53
C GLU A 306 19.73 -18.17 0.51
N PHE A 307 19.67 -16.85 0.29
CA PHE A 307 18.88 -15.96 1.13
C PHE A 307 17.39 -16.34 1.14
N PHE A 308 16.76 -16.53 -0.02
CA PHE A 308 15.35 -16.91 -0.11
C PHE A 308 15.07 -18.22 0.62
N LEU A 309 15.88 -19.24 0.38
CA LEU A 309 15.75 -20.56 1.01
C LEU A 309 15.83 -20.46 2.54
N ASN A 310 16.75 -19.66 3.06
CA ASN A 310 16.95 -19.52 4.50
C ASN A 310 15.81 -18.74 5.14
N VAL A 311 15.42 -17.59 4.59
CA VAL A 311 14.33 -16.77 5.16
C VAL A 311 13.00 -17.52 5.13
N LEU A 312 12.66 -18.18 4.01
CA LEU A 312 11.43 -18.97 3.92
C LEU A 312 11.41 -20.14 4.92
N ARG A 313 12.56 -20.75 5.25
CA ARG A 313 12.61 -21.82 6.25
C ARG A 313 12.55 -21.30 7.68
N GLU A 314 13.30 -20.25 7.97
CA GLU A 314 13.55 -19.80 9.35
C GLU A 314 12.49 -18.82 9.85
N GLU A 315 11.95 -17.96 8.98
CA GLU A 315 11.00 -16.91 9.37
C GLU A 315 9.54 -17.29 9.08
N PHE A 316 9.32 -18.26 8.18
CA PHE A 316 7.97 -18.73 7.80
C PHE A 316 7.71 -20.20 8.15
N GLY A 317 8.74 -20.98 8.51
CA GLY A 317 8.59 -22.41 8.79
C GLY A 317 8.19 -23.26 7.58
N VAL A 318 8.31 -22.74 6.35
CA VAL A 318 7.93 -23.46 5.12
C VAL A 318 9.10 -24.27 4.55
N ASP A 319 8.81 -25.19 3.63
CA ASP A 319 9.82 -26.00 2.92
C ASP A 319 10.02 -25.53 1.46
N PRO A 320 10.92 -24.55 1.20
CA PRO A 320 11.25 -24.10 -0.13
C PRO A 320 12.23 -25.05 -0.83
N TYR A 321 12.16 -25.10 -2.15
CA TYR A 321 13.11 -25.84 -2.99
C TYR A 321 13.55 -25.03 -4.20
N GLU A 322 14.75 -25.32 -4.69
CA GLU A 322 15.22 -24.79 -5.98
C GLU A 322 14.57 -25.58 -7.11
N GLU A 323 13.74 -24.92 -7.92
CA GLU A 323 13.15 -25.54 -9.12
C GLU A 323 14.21 -25.69 -10.21
N ASN A 324 15.14 -24.74 -10.28
CA ASN A 324 16.32 -24.74 -11.14
C ASN A 324 17.32 -23.66 -10.67
N HIS A 325 18.40 -23.46 -11.42
CA HIS A 325 19.46 -22.49 -11.13
C HIS A 325 19.03 -21.01 -11.13
N ALA A 326 17.74 -20.71 -11.33
CA ALA A 326 17.22 -19.35 -11.39
C ALA A 326 15.94 -19.15 -10.55
N LYS A 327 15.42 -20.18 -9.85
CA LYS A 327 14.10 -20.10 -9.19
C LYS A 327 14.05 -20.87 -7.88
N VAL A 328 13.54 -20.21 -6.84
CA VAL A 328 13.15 -20.83 -5.57
C VAL A 328 11.63 -20.84 -5.50
N THR A 329 11.05 -22.00 -5.22
CA THR A 329 9.59 -22.20 -5.16
C THR A 329 9.21 -22.81 -3.83
N VAL A 330 8.11 -22.32 -3.26
CA VAL A 330 7.39 -22.98 -2.17
C VAL A 330 6.04 -23.43 -2.70
N SER A 331 5.69 -24.69 -2.45
CA SER A 331 4.36 -25.21 -2.70
C SER A 331 3.54 -25.17 -1.42
N GLY A 332 2.31 -24.69 -1.50
CA GLY A 332 1.41 -24.60 -0.34
C GLY A 332 0.42 -23.45 -0.49
N ARG A 333 -0.84 -23.69 -0.09
CA ARG A 333 -1.89 -22.67 -0.15
C ARG A 333 -1.65 -21.52 0.83
N LEU A 334 -1.18 -21.82 2.04
CA LEU A 334 -1.08 -20.80 3.09
C LEU A 334 -0.03 -19.74 2.78
N LEU A 335 1.17 -20.12 2.31
CA LEU A 335 2.14 -19.12 1.89
C LEU A 335 1.67 -18.34 0.66
N ARG A 336 0.98 -18.98 -0.29
CA ARG A 336 0.38 -18.26 -1.41
C ARG A 336 -0.63 -17.21 -0.91
N ALA A 337 -1.55 -17.61 -0.03
CA ALA A 337 -2.55 -16.72 0.56
C ALA A 337 -1.92 -15.60 1.39
N PHE A 338 -0.78 -15.85 2.03
CA PHE A 338 -0.03 -14.79 2.72
C PHE A 338 0.38 -13.67 1.75
N PHE A 339 1.03 -13.99 0.63
CA PHE A 339 1.43 -12.96 -0.35
C PHE A 339 0.25 -12.37 -1.15
N ASP A 340 -0.74 -13.20 -1.49
CA ASP A 340 -1.86 -12.83 -2.37
C ASP A 340 -2.98 -12.08 -1.63
N SER A 341 -3.28 -12.45 -0.39
CA SER A 341 -4.49 -11.99 0.31
C SER A 341 -4.23 -11.34 1.65
N VAL A 342 -3.19 -11.75 2.39
CA VAL A 342 -2.84 -11.11 3.67
C VAL A 342 -2.03 -9.83 3.44
N LEU A 343 -1.04 -9.90 2.57
CA LEU A 343 -0.21 -8.74 2.20
C LEU A 343 -0.73 -7.99 0.98
N ASP A 344 -1.65 -8.58 0.22
CA ASP A 344 -2.15 -8.05 -1.05
C ASP A 344 -1.02 -7.52 -1.98
N SER A 345 0.10 -8.24 -2.06
CA SER A 345 1.31 -7.75 -2.75
C SER A 345 1.27 -7.89 -4.26
N GLY A 346 0.16 -8.39 -4.81
CA GLY A 346 0.01 -8.73 -6.21
C GLY A 346 0.76 -9.99 -6.65
N VAL A 347 0.11 -10.79 -7.49
CA VAL A 347 0.68 -12.06 -7.99
C VAL A 347 1.29 -11.97 -9.38
N TYR A 348 0.97 -10.92 -10.14
CA TYR A 348 1.50 -10.62 -11.47
C TYR A 348 2.31 -9.33 -11.47
N ALA A 349 3.23 -9.18 -12.43
CA ALA A 349 4.12 -8.02 -12.52
C ALA A 349 3.39 -6.67 -12.61
N HIS A 350 2.22 -6.62 -13.26
CA HIS A 350 1.42 -5.39 -13.41
C HIS A 350 0.45 -5.14 -12.25
N THR A 351 0.30 -6.10 -11.32
CA THR A 351 -0.54 -5.97 -10.13
C THR A 351 0.31 -5.84 -8.86
N LYS A 352 1.64 -5.80 -8.98
CA LYS A 352 2.52 -5.66 -7.82
C LYS A 352 2.26 -4.34 -7.12
N ARG A 353 2.33 -4.38 -5.79
CA ARG A 353 2.25 -3.22 -4.91
C ARG A 353 3.04 -3.48 -3.63
N VAL A 354 3.36 -2.42 -2.91
CA VAL A 354 4.01 -2.51 -1.59
C VAL A 354 2.96 -2.90 -0.54
N PRO A 355 3.22 -3.86 0.34
CA PRO A 355 2.31 -4.17 1.44
C PRO A 355 2.14 -2.98 2.39
N ASP A 356 0.90 -2.65 2.78
CA ASP A 356 0.56 -1.49 3.61
C ASP A 356 1.40 -1.37 4.90
N ARG A 357 1.71 -2.53 5.51
CA ARG A 357 2.53 -2.65 6.72
C ARG A 357 3.93 -2.05 6.57
N ILE A 358 4.49 -2.02 5.36
CA ILE A 358 5.81 -1.44 5.08
C ILE A 358 5.79 0.08 5.24
N PHE A 359 4.73 0.78 4.81
CA PHE A 359 4.65 2.25 4.91
C PHE A 359 4.66 2.77 6.34
N GLY A 360 4.12 1.99 7.28
CA GLY A 360 4.15 2.28 8.72
C GLY A 360 5.36 1.71 9.47
N ALA A 361 6.28 1.00 8.81
CA ALA A 361 7.37 0.29 9.47
C ALA A 361 8.60 1.18 9.77
N PRO A 362 9.46 0.85 10.75
CA PRO A 362 10.70 1.61 10.97
C PRO A 362 11.57 1.75 9.72
N ASP A 363 12.35 2.82 9.62
CA ASP A 363 13.18 3.12 8.42
C ASP A 363 14.11 1.99 8.02
N GLU A 364 14.63 1.23 8.99
CA GLU A 364 15.47 0.04 8.76
C GLU A 364 14.70 -1.06 7.99
N ILE A 365 13.41 -1.23 8.29
CA ILE A 365 12.52 -2.20 7.62
C ILE A 365 12.15 -1.73 6.22
N VAL A 366 11.85 -0.43 6.05
CA VAL A 366 11.59 0.15 4.72
C VAL A 366 12.85 0.11 3.85
N GLY A 367 14.00 0.45 4.42
CA GLY A 367 15.30 0.33 3.78
C GLY A 367 15.59 -1.10 3.34
N ALA A 368 15.30 -2.10 4.19
CA ALA A 368 15.45 -3.51 3.85
C ALA A 368 14.52 -3.94 2.69
N TYR A 369 13.26 -3.49 2.68
CA TYR A 369 12.33 -3.73 1.57
C TYR A 369 12.89 -3.18 0.24
N LEU A 370 13.29 -1.91 0.23
CA LEU A 370 13.90 -1.26 -0.94
C LEU A 370 15.20 -1.97 -1.36
N SER A 371 16.01 -2.41 -0.39
CA SER A 371 17.24 -3.17 -0.63
C SER A 371 16.95 -4.46 -1.41
N GLY A 372 15.92 -5.20 -1.02
CA GLY A 372 15.46 -6.39 -1.73
C GLY A 372 14.97 -6.08 -3.14
N TYR A 373 14.11 -5.07 -3.28
CA TYR A 373 13.53 -4.68 -4.57
C TYR A 373 14.60 -4.24 -5.59
N PHE A 374 15.45 -3.29 -5.22
CA PHE A 374 16.54 -2.81 -6.08
C PHE A 374 17.61 -3.89 -6.29
N SER A 375 17.75 -4.84 -5.37
CA SER A 375 18.61 -6.01 -5.61
C SER A 375 18.06 -7.00 -6.61
N GLY A 376 16.74 -7.13 -6.74
CA GLY A 376 16.11 -7.87 -7.84
C GLY A 376 16.24 -7.09 -9.15
N ASP A 377 15.40 -6.07 -9.30
CA ASP A 377 15.16 -5.41 -10.58
C ASP A 377 16.00 -4.13 -10.81
N GLY A 378 16.78 -3.72 -9.81
CA GLY A 378 17.61 -2.52 -9.88
C GLY A 378 18.99 -2.72 -10.51
N SER A 379 19.65 -1.62 -10.85
CA SER A 379 21.02 -1.62 -11.36
C SER A 379 21.78 -0.37 -10.90
N VAL A 380 23.12 -0.46 -10.92
CA VAL A 380 24.02 0.65 -10.59
C VAL A 380 24.89 0.93 -11.82
N ASP A 381 24.84 2.17 -12.29
CA ASP A 381 25.65 2.62 -13.42
C ASP A 381 27.13 2.60 -13.06
N ASP A 382 28.00 2.28 -14.02
CA ASP A 382 29.44 2.20 -13.78
C ASP A 382 30.05 3.61 -13.72
N GLY A 383 30.77 3.92 -12.64
CA GLY A 383 31.46 5.20 -12.49
C GLY A 383 30.55 6.43 -12.34
N SER A 384 29.29 6.24 -11.91
CA SER A 384 28.38 7.36 -11.61
C SER A 384 27.47 7.07 -10.43
N LEU A 385 27.02 8.11 -9.74
CA LEU A 385 26.04 8.03 -8.66
C LEU A 385 24.63 7.96 -9.26
N ARG A 386 24.32 6.87 -9.96
CA ARG A 386 23.00 6.63 -10.52
C ARG A 386 22.59 5.18 -10.33
N ILE A 387 21.44 5.03 -9.69
CA ILE A 387 20.75 3.77 -9.43
C ILE A 387 19.46 3.80 -10.23
N THR A 388 19.11 2.69 -10.86
CA THR A 388 17.82 2.54 -11.54
C THR A 388 17.10 1.29 -11.08
N ALA A 389 15.78 1.29 -11.17
CA ALA A 389 14.95 0.09 -11.08
C ALA A 389 13.76 0.22 -12.04
N THR A 390 13.23 -0.90 -12.49
CA THR A 390 12.15 -0.91 -13.49
C THR A 390 10.88 -1.49 -12.89
N THR A 391 9.71 -1.08 -13.39
CA THR A 391 8.44 -1.76 -13.10
C THR A 391 7.49 -1.60 -14.28
N VAL A 392 6.50 -2.48 -14.35
CA VAL A 392 5.34 -2.36 -15.25
C VAL A 392 4.03 -2.16 -14.49
N SER A 393 4.07 -2.22 -13.16
CA SER A 393 2.95 -1.85 -12.29
C SER A 393 3.00 -0.35 -12.04
N GLU A 394 1.90 0.33 -12.33
CA GLU A 394 1.70 1.75 -12.03
C GLU A 394 1.59 1.99 -10.53
N GLU A 395 0.84 1.11 -9.84
CA GLU A 395 0.72 1.10 -8.39
C GLU A 395 2.08 0.93 -7.70
N LEU A 396 2.87 -0.06 -8.10
CA LEU A 396 4.22 -0.25 -7.52
C LEU A 396 5.13 0.96 -7.79
N ARG A 397 4.97 1.65 -8.92
CA ARG A 397 5.72 2.86 -9.21
C ARG A 397 5.42 3.91 -8.14
N GLU A 398 4.15 4.22 -7.90
CA GLU A 398 3.73 5.22 -6.90
C GLU A 398 4.18 4.83 -5.50
N ASP A 399 4.00 3.55 -5.12
CA ASP A 399 4.41 3.05 -3.82
C ASP A 399 5.93 3.18 -3.58
N LEU A 400 6.75 2.86 -4.59
CA LEU A 400 8.20 2.97 -4.48
C LEU A 400 8.66 4.43 -4.40
N ILE A 401 8.01 5.34 -5.13
CA ILE A 401 8.26 6.78 -5.00
C ILE A 401 7.91 7.21 -3.57
N GLY A 402 6.74 6.83 -3.07
CA GLY A 402 6.30 7.13 -1.71
C GLY A 402 7.27 6.63 -0.65
N LEU A 403 7.71 5.36 -0.72
CA LEU A 403 8.70 4.82 0.22
C LEU A 403 10.05 5.54 0.16
N LEU A 404 10.53 5.87 -1.05
CA LEU A 404 11.77 6.64 -1.20
C LEU A 404 11.61 8.03 -0.60
N ARG A 405 10.47 8.70 -0.82
CA ARG A 405 10.17 10.03 -0.28
C ARG A 405 10.04 10.04 1.22
N ARG A 406 9.42 9.01 1.81
CA ARG A 406 9.39 8.80 3.25
C ARG A 406 10.79 8.72 3.88
N LEU A 407 11.76 8.20 3.13
CA LEU A 407 13.15 8.15 3.54
C LEU A 407 13.97 9.38 3.09
N ASP A 408 13.33 10.48 2.66
CA ASP A 408 13.92 11.68 2.05
C ASP A 408 14.85 11.40 0.86
N ILE A 409 14.54 10.37 0.07
CA ILE A 409 15.23 10.01 -1.17
C ILE A 409 14.36 10.43 -2.35
N HIS A 410 14.88 11.32 -3.20
CA HIS A 410 14.18 11.81 -4.37
C HIS A 410 14.49 10.92 -5.57
N ALA A 411 13.45 10.30 -6.13
CA ALA A 411 13.53 9.55 -7.37
C ALA A 411 12.90 10.32 -8.52
N THR A 412 13.41 10.11 -9.72
CA THR A 412 12.74 10.52 -10.97
C THR A 412 12.25 9.29 -11.72
N VAL A 413 11.13 9.39 -12.43
CA VAL A 413 10.58 8.32 -13.24
C VAL A 413 10.58 8.67 -14.72
N ASP A 414 11.32 7.88 -15.50
CA ASP A 414 11.21 7.91 -16.94
C ASP A 414 10.11 6.95 -17.40
N ARG A 415 9.33 7.36 -18.42
CA ARG A 415 8.29 6.56 -19.06
C ARG A 415 8.66 6.27 -20.53
N PRO A 416 9.51 5.27 -20.82
CA PRO A 416 9.90 4.95 -22.18
C PRO A 416 8.70 4.66 -23.09
N LYS A 417 8.81 5.05 -24.37
CA LYS A 417 7.80 4.75 -25.38
C LYS A 417 7.67 3.24 -25.57
N ARG A 418 6.44 2.76 -25.65
CA ARG A 418 6.13 1.36 -25.97
C ARG A 418 6.60 1.04 -27.39
N VAL A 419 7.20 -0.13 -27.56
CA VAL A 419 7.70 -0.65 -28.86
C VAL A 419 7.05 -2.00 -29.16
N GLN A 420 7.17 -2.51 -30.38
CA GLN A 420 6.64 -3.85 -30.68
C GLN A 420 7.47 -4.92 -29.95
N LEU A 421 6.82 -6.02 -29.58
CA LEU A 421 7.51 -7.14 -28.92
C LEU A 421 8.59 -7.73 -29.81
N HIS A 422 8.40 -7.75 -31.12
CA HIS A 422 9.43 -8.15 -32.08
C HIS A 422 10.67 -7.24 -32.04
N ASP A 423 10.48 -5.92 -31.98
CA ASP A 423 11.59 -4.96 -31.93
C ASP A 423 12.50 -5.18 -30.71
N LYS A 424 11.90 -5.60 -29.58
CA LYS A 424 12.62 -5.85 -28.33
C LYS A 424 13.13 -7.30 -28.21
N PHE A 425 12.37 -8.25 -28.73
CA PHE A 425 12.61 -9.69 -28.57
C PHE A 425 12.42 -10.43 -29.90
N PRO A 426 13.28 -10.17 -30.90
CA PRO A 426 13.08 -10.66 -32.27
C PRO A 426 13.16 -12.19 -32.37
N GLU A 427 13.75 -12.85 -31.38
CA GLU A 427 13.87 -14.32 -31.32
C GLU A 427 12.59 -15.02 -30.85
N PHE A 428 11.66 -14.29 -30.22
CA PHE A 428 10.46 -14.85 -29.59
C PHE A 428 9.15 -14.45 -30.30
N TYR A 429 9.19 -13.43 -31.14
CA TYR A 429 8.01 -12.86 -31.80
C TYR A 429 8.29 -12.66 -33.29
N ASP A 430 7.32 -13.00 -34.13
CA ASP A 430 7.39 -12.76 -35.57
C ASP A 430 7.34 -11.26 -35.87
N GLU A 431 7.98 -10.82 -36.97
CA GLU A 431 7.98 -9.41 -37.40
C GLU A 431 6.57 -8.87 -37.66
N SER A 432 5.61 -9.73 -38.00
CA SER A 432 4.21 -9.35 -38.20
C SER A 432 3.40 -9.27 -36.90
N ASP A 433 3.97 -9.56 -35.73
CA ASP A 433 3.26 -9.54 -34.46
C ASP A 433 2.97 -8.10 -34.01
N PRO A 434 1.71 -7.65 -33.97
CA PRO A 434 1.36 -6.27 -33.67
C PRO A 434 1.42 -5.96 -32.16
N ARG A 435 1.73 -6.94 -31.30
CA ARG A 435 1.73 -6.75 -29.85
C ARG A 435 2.83 -5.79 -29.43
N MET A 436 2.46 -4.83 -28.60
CA MET A 436 3.38 -3.86 -28.01
C MET A 436 3.87 -4.35 -26.64
N THR A 437 5.03 -3.88 -26.21
CA THR A 437 5.47 -4.01 -24.82
C THR A 437 4.42 -3.42 -23.87
N ALA A 438 4.38 -3.90 -22.63
CA ALA A 438 3.69 -3.18 -21.56
C ALA A 438 4.29 -1.76 -21.41
N GLN A 439 3.53 -0.84 -20.80
CA GLN A 439 4.13 0.39 -20.33
C GLN A 439 5.15 0.05 -19.24
N THR A 440 6.34 0.64 -19.36
CA THR A 440 7.42 0.46 -18.39
C THR A 440 7.70 1.80 -17.73
N TYR A 441 8.05 1.75 -16.44
CA TYR A 441 8.45 2.88 -15.61
C TYR A 441 9.86 2.62 -15.11
N VAL A 442 10.77 3.57 -15.30
CA VAL A 442 12.18 3.44 -14.88
C VAL A 442 12.44 4.49 -13.80
N LEU A 443 12.48 4.02 -12.55
CA LEU A 443 12.84 4.84 -11.41
C LEU A 443 14.36 5.07 -11.43
N SER A 444 14.78 6.30 -11.16
CA SER A 444 16.18 6.71 -11.10
C SER A 444 16.45 7.49 -9.82
N VAL A 445 17.43 7.03 -9.03
CA VAL A 445 17.93 7.71 -7.85
C VAL A 445 19.36 8.15 -8.14
N SER A 446 19.65 9.45 -8.01
CA SER A 446 20.90 10.02 -8.50
C SER A 446 21.60 10.90 -7.48
N SER A 447 22.93 11.03 -7.59
CA SER A 447 23.73 11.97 -6.83
C SER A 447 23.58 11.85 -5.31
N HIS A 448 23.23 12.93 -4.60
CA HIS A 448 22.99 12.94 -3.15
C HIS A 448 21.95 11.90 -2.72
N ASP A 449 20.88 11.72 -3.49
CA ASP A 449 19.86 10.71 -3.20
C ASP A 449 20.42 9.29 -3.32
N ALA A 450 21.37 9.06 -4.24
CA ALA A 450 22.05 7.76 -4.36
C ALA A 450 23.03 7.50 -3.21
N VAL A 451 23.66 8.55 -2.66
CA VAL A 451 24.48 8.45 -1.44
C VAL A 451 23.57 8.11 -0.27
N ARG A 452 22.48 8.84 -0.07
CA ARG A 452 21.50 8.59 0.99
C ARG A 452 20.90 7.19 0.89
N PHE A 453 20.53 6.75 -0.31
CA PHE A 453 20.08 5.39 -0.57
C PHE A 453 21.14 4.36 -0.12
N SER A 454 22.43 4.62 -0.34
CA SER A 454 23.50 3.71 0.08
C SER A 454 23.65 3.58 1.60
N GLU A 455 23.26 4.62 2.34
CA GLU A 455 23.35 4.67 3.80
C GLU A 455 22.17 4.00 4.49
N ILE A 456 20.96 4.13 3.91
CA ILE A 456 19.71 3.68 4.54
C ILE A 456 19.27 2.29 4.02
N ALA A 457 19.34 2.05 2.70
CA ALA A 457 18.81 0.84 2.07
C ALA A 457 19.91 -0.05 1.46
N GLY A 458 20.76 0.54 0.63
CA GLY A 458 21.81 -0.15 -0.11
C GLY A 458 21.27 -1.28 -1.00
N PHE A 459 22.10 -2.29 -1.22
CA PHE A 459 21.73 -3.50 -1.94
C PHE A 459 22.06 -4.72 -1.10
N HIS A 460 21.15 -5.69 -1.07
CA HIS A 460 21.40 -7.04 -0.57
C HIS A 460 22.48 -7.75 -1.42
N LEU A 461 22.41 -7.68 -2.76
CA LEU A 461 23.41 -8.32 -3.62
C LEU A 461 24.78 -7.65 -3.50
N SER A 462 25.78 -8.41 -3.08
CA SER A 462 27.14 -7.91 -2.83
C SER A 462 27.73 -7.23 -4.06
N ARG A 463 27.54 -7.79 -5.27
CA ARG A 463 28.04 -7.19 -6.52
C ARG A 463 27.49 -5.78 -6.78
N LYS A 464 26.19 -5.54 -6.51
CA LYS A 464 25.55 -4.23 -6.73
C LYS A 464 25.96 -3.27 -5.60
N ARG A 465 25.97 -3.74 -4.36
CA ARG A 465 26.41 -2.98 -3.18
C ARG A 465 27.83 -2.46 -3.34
N ASP A 466 28.77 -3.35 -3.65
CA ASP A 466 30.19 -3.01 -3.75
C ASP A 466 30.44 -1.99 -4.88
N ARG A 467 29.70 -2.09 -5.99
CA ARG A 467 29.73 -1.09 -7.07
C ARG A 467 29.22 0.27 -6.59
N LEU A 468 28.08 0.33 -5.92
CA LEU A 468 27.54 1.59 -5.41
C LEU A 468 28.51 2.23 -4.40
N MET A 469 29.03 1.45 -3.45
CA MET A 469 30.02 1.96 -2.48
C MET A 469 31.29 2.47 -3.17
N GLY A 470 31.75 1.77 -4.21
CA GLY A 470 32.84 2.23 -5.07
C GLY A 470 32.56 3.59 -5.69
N ASN A 471 31.37 3.78 -6.28
CA ASN A 471 30.96 5.05 -6.87
C ASN A 471 30.84 6.16 -5.81
N VAL A 472 30.21 5.88 -4.65
CA VAL A 472 30.09 6.83 -3.53
C VAL A 472 31.46 7.31 -3.03
N SER A 473 32.46 6.43 -3.01
CA SER A 473 33.81 6.79 -2.59
C SER A 473 34.63 7.58 -3.62
N SER A 474 34.21 7.59 -4.88
CA SER A 474 35.05 8.07 -6.01
C SER A 474 34.42 9.17 -6.86
N VAL A 475 33.11 9.40 -6.73
CA VAL A 475 32.35 10.39 -7.50
C VAL A 475 31.82 11.45 -6.54
N GLU A 476 32.13 12.72 -6.82
CA GLU A 476 31.55 13.82 -6.07
C GLU A 476 30.07 14.01 -6.47
N PRO A 477 29.14 14.05 -5.51
CA PRO A 477 27.74 14.31 -5.79
C PRO A 477 27.56 15.77 -6.27
N TYR A 478 26.72 15.94 -7.27
CA TYR A 478 26.22 17.24 -7.72
C TYR A 478 24.93 17.62 -6.97
N ALA A 479 24.61 18.92 -6.91
CA ALA A 479 23.43 19.43 -6.20
C ALA A 479 22.11 18.74 -6.65
N PRO A 480 21.12 18.59 -5.76
CA PRO A 480 19.81 18.01 -6.10
C PRO A 480 19.17 18.71 -7.31
N LYS A 481 18.38 17.95 -8.09
CA LYS A 481 17.59 18.52 -9.20
C LYS A 481 16.41 19.37 -8.73
N VAL A 482 15.97 19.13 -7.50
CA VAL A 482 14.88 19.85 -6.86
C VAL A 482 15.49 21.05 -6.14
N SER A 483 14.99 22.26 -6.42
CA SER A 483 15.49 23.48 -5.79
C SER A 483 14.77 23.77 -4.47
N ASP A 484 15.48 24.39 -3.53
CA ASP A 484 14.87 25.06 -2.39
C ASP A 484 13.96 26.19 -2.92
N GLY A 485 12.65 26.03 -2.73
CA GLY A 485 11.65 26.98 -3.22
C GLY A 485 11.52 28.22 -2.32
N GLY A 486 12.53 28.58 -1.53
CA GLY A 486 12.47 29.65 -0.55
C GLY A 486 12.86 29.19 0.86
N SER A 487 12.24 29.78 1.90
CA SER A 487 12.54 29.51 3.31
C SER A 487 11.66 28.46 4.00
N GLY A 488 10.67 27.92 3.30
CA GLY A 488 9.72 26.93 3.86
C GLY A 488 10.23 25.49 3.81
N GLU A 489 9.45 24.58 4.40
CA GLU A 489 9.71 23.13 4.47
C GLU A 489 9.14 22.41 3.24
N TYR A 490 9.48 22.95 2.06
CA TYR A 490 9.03 22.44 0.78
C TYR A 490 10.09 22.58 -0.31
N LEU A 491 9.82 21.86 -1.38
CA LEU A 491 10.61 21.77 -2.58
C LEU A 491 9.72 22.10 -3.78
N VAL A 492 10.33 22.39 -4.93
CA VAL A 492 9.58 22.77 -6.14
C VAL A 492 9.94 21.93 -7.36
N GLU A 493 8.92 21.56 -8.14
CA GLU A 493 9.07 20.76 -9.35
C GLU A 493 8.38 21.36 -10.56
N ASN A 494 9.08 21.39 -11.69
CA ASN A 494 8.49 21.88 -12.95
C ASN A 494 7.42 20.92 -13.47
N VAL A 495 6.39 21.50 -14.05
CA VAL A 495 5.38 20.77 -14.83
C VAL A 495 5.96 20.35 -16.19
N ASP A 496 5.87 19.07 -16.52
CA ASP A 496 6.24 18.51 -17.83
C ASP A 496 5.04 18.49 -18.79
N GLU A 497 3.88 18.05 -18.31
CA GLU A 497 2.68 17.89 -19.13
C GLU A 497 1.41 18.18 -18.34
N VAL A 498 0.48 18.91 -18.97
CA VAL A 498 -0.90 19.09 -18.49
C VAL A 498 -1.84 18.62 -19.59
N GLU A 499 -2.62 17.58 -19.31
CA GLU A 499 -3.50 16.92 -20.28
C GLU A 499 -4.94 16.86 -19.75
N VAL A 500 -5.90 17.25 -20.59
CA VAL A 500 -7.32 16.97 -20.31
C VAL A 500 -7.62 15.54 -20.75
N VAL A 501 -8.05 14.71 -19.80
CA VAL A 501 -8.36 13.29 -20.02
C VAL A 501 -9.86 13.05 -19.86
N GLU A 502 -10.43 12.15 -20.67
CA GLU A 502 -11.81 11.67 -20.48
C GLU A 502 -11.89 10.88 -19.18
N SER A 503 -12.92 11.13 -18.38
CA SER A 503 -13.13 10.39 -17.15
C SER A 503 -13.66 8.99 -17.46
N ASP A 504 -12.99 7.99 -16.93
CA ASP A 504 -13.33 6.57 -17.03
C ASP A 504 -13.84 5.99 -15.69
N VAL A 505 -14.09 6.86 -14.71
CA VAL A 505 -14.54 6.52 -13.36
C VAL A 505 -15.94 7.07 -13.11
N GLU A 506 -16.70 6.41 -12.23
CA GLU A 506 -18.04 6.87 -11.86
C GLU A 506 -18.00 8.00 -10.82
N HIS A 507 -17.00 7.97 -9.94
CA HIS A 507 -16.91 8.88 -8.80
C HIS A 507 -15.51 9.50 -8.68
N VAL A 508 -15.47 10.67 -8.05
CA VAL A 508 -14.28 11.36 -7.59
C VAL A 508 -14.41 11.64 -6.10
N TYR A 509 -13.27 11.69 -5.41
CA TYR A 509 -13.23 11.66 -3.95
C TYR A 509 -12.52 12.88 -3.39
N CYS A 510 -12.87 13.27 -2.16
CA CYS A 510 -12.14 14.30 -1.44
C CYS A 510 -12.34 14.17 0.08
N LEU A 511 -11.53 14.89 0.83
CA LEU A 511 -11.61 15.00 2.28
C LEU A 511 -11.48 16.46 2.71
N THR A 512 -11.98 16.77 3.90
CA THR A 512 -11.91 18.09 4.54
C THR A 512 -10.90 18.03 5.66
N VAL A 513 -9.90 18.89 5.60
CA VAL A 513 -8.79 19.08 6.52
C VAL A 513 -8.99 20.36 7.32
N GLU A 514 -8.83 20.23 8.64
CA GLU A 514 -8.90 21.33 9.59
C GLU A 514 -7.79 22.38 9.35
N ASP A 515 -8.13 23.66 9.48
CA ASP A 515 -7.27 24.86 9.39
C ASP A 515 -6.58 25.15 8.05
N THR A 516 -5.83 24.19 7.48
CA THR A 516 -4.97 24.45 6.32
C THR A 516 -5.72 24.35 5.00
N HIS A 517 -6.84 23.64 4.98
CA HIS A 517 -7.60 23.33 3.78
C HIS A 517 -6.77 22.73 2.64
N SER A 518 -5.73 21.99 3.00
CA SER A 518 -4.74 21.42 2.10
C SER A 518 -4.28 20.06 2.59
N LEU A 519 -3.79 19.23 1.69
CA LEU A 519 -3.21 17.93 1.97
C LEU A 519 -2.07 17.62 1.01
N VAL A 520 -1.30 16.57 1.34
CA VAL A 520 -0.32 15.98 0.43
C VAL A 520 -0.93 14.77 -0.28
N ALA A 521 -1.04 14.86 -1.61
CA ALA A 521 -1.57 13.80 -2.47
C ALA A 521 -0.63 13.53 -3.65
N ASN A 522 -0.31 12.26 -3.91
CA ASN A 522 0.77 11.84 -4.84
C ASN A 522 2.08 12.62 -4.62
N ASP A 523 2.40 12.87 -3.35
CA ASP A 523 3.53 13.70 -2.88
C ASP A 523 3.53 15.16 -3.37
N LEU A 524 2.40 15.68 -3.85
CA LEU A 524 2.20 17.10 -4.19
C LEU A 524 1.35 17.77 -3.12
N SER A 525 1.65 19.04 -2.82
CA SER A 525 0.78 19.86 -1.99
C SER A 525 -0.40 20.37 -2.83
N VAL A 526 -1.62 20.12 -2.36
CA VAL A 526 -2.86 20.41 -3.08
C VAL A 526 -3.92 20.92 -2.13
N ASP A 527 -4.90 21.66 -2.66
CA ASP A 527 -6.05 22.09 -1.89
C ASP A 527 -7.01 20.93 -1.62
N GLN A 528 -7.84 21.10 -0.60
CA GLN A 528 -9.01 20.24 -0.40
C GLN A 528 -10.20 20.67 -1.26
N CYS A 529 -11.30 19.93 -1.17
CA CYS A 529 -12.60 20.40 -1.68
C CYS A 529 -13.17 21.46 -0.74
N ASP A 530 -13.09 22.73 -1.12
CA ASP A 530 -13.80 23.82 -0.43
C ASP A 530 -15.01 24.26 -1.25
N GLY A 531 -16.21 23.95 -0.74
CA GLY A 531 -17.49 24.39 -1.30
C GLY A 531 -18.03 25.67 -0.69
N ASP A 532 -17.40 26.20 0.35
CA ASP A 532 -17.96 27.22 1.24
C ASP A 532 -17.37 28.61 0.97
N GLU A 533 -16.11 28.73 0.51
CA GLU A 533 -15.54 30.02 0.05
C GLU A 533 -16.36 30.65 -1.10
N ASP A 534 -16.82 29.82 -2.04
CA ASP A 534 -17.69 30.21 -3.14
C ASP A 534 -19.05 30.76 -2.65
N CYS A 535 -19.56 30.24 -1.53
CA CYS A 535 -20.76 30.74 -0.86
C CYS A 535 -20.51 32.08 -0.16
N VAL A 536 -19.38 32.24 0.54
CA VAL A 536 -19.01 33.48 1.24
C VAL A 536 -18.79 34.64 0.26
N MET A 537 -18.07 34.39 -0.84
CA MET A 537 -17.86 35.37 -1.91
C MET A 537 -19.18 35.84 -2.53
N LEU A 538 -20.17 34.97 -2.67
CA LEU A 538 -21.49 35.31 -3.20
C LEU A 538 -22.36 36.04 -2.17
N LEU A 539 -22.23 35.71 -0.89
CA LEU A 539 -22.83 36.50 0.20
C LEU A 539 -22.25 37.91 0.21
N MET A 540 -20.95 38.06 -0.03
CA MET A 540 -20.30 39.36 -0.18
C MET A 540 -20.71 40.08 -1.48
N ASP A 541 -20.78 39.43 -2.63
CA ASP A 541 -21.22 40.05 -3.89
C ASP A 541 -22.72 40.43 -3.83
N GLY A 542 -23.53 39.60 -3.16
CA GLY A 542 -24.90 39.91 -2.79
C GLY A 542 -24.96 41.15 -1.89
N LEU A 543 -24.22 41.20 -0.80
CA LEU A 543 -24.19 42.36 0.11
C LEU A 543 -23.65 43.64 -0.57
N LEU A 544 -22.62 43.53 -1.41
CA LEU A 544 -22.02 44.65 -2.13
C LEU A 544 -22.95 45.21 -3.20
N ASN A 545 -23.65 44.34 -3.95
CA ASN A 545 -24.61 44.75 -4.98
C ASN A 545 -25.97 45.18 -4.41
N PHE A 546 -26.44 44.59 -3.30
CA PHE A 546 -27.62 45.08 -2.58
C PHE A 546 -27.39 46.46 -1.95
N SER A 547 -26.16 46.81 -1.55
CA SER A 547 -25.88 48.11 -0.95
C SER A 547 -26.06 49.30 -1.91
N LYS A 548 -25.98 49.08 -3.24
CA LYS A 548 -26.18 50.14 -4.24
C LYS A 548 -27.65 50.45 -4.54
N GLU A 549 -28.57 49.55 -4.21
CA GLU A 549 -30.02 49.78 -4.39
C GLU A 549 -30.69 50.36 -3.13
N PHE A 550 -30.02 50.31 -1.97
CA PHE A 550 -30.51 50.80 -0.68
C PHE A 550 -29.74 52.01 -0.10
N LEU A 551 -28.74 52.54 -0.81
CA LEU A 551 -28.14 53.87 -0.59
C LEU A 551 -28.69 54.86 -1.62
#